data_AF-A0A7S0ACL2-F1
#
_entry.id   AF-A0A7S0ACL2-F1
#
_cell.length_a   1.000
_cell.length_b   1.000
_cell.length_c   1.000
_cell.angle_alpha   90.00
_cell.angle_beta   90.00
_cell.angle_gamma   90.00
#
_symmetry.space_group_name_H-M   'P 1'
#
loop_
_entity.id
_entity.type
_entity.pdbx_description
1 polymer ?
#
loop_
_entity_poly.entity_id
_entity_poly.type
_entity_poly.pdbx_seq_one_letter_code
_entity_poly.pdbx_strand_id
1 'polypeptide(L)'
;ERVSFEQIDRAFGVSRTQEEHDCWRATNPIGATRPETLAEVRASNEACIRRGVSDALANAAVEGSAFTVTKRPSSVASAGNGAHVHGRVVRGGIVTFYHGPVYTPIIGRLKLLLAGSASEYVLCMHDSYVIDGRPTGGSAHGAGGTSLLCGAFVNHPPAGARPNAMFYPCVCDLASLPAPSVEALRQISWYDTPPLVSTGKQHTV
;
A
#
# COMPACT_ATOMS: atom_id res chain seq x y z
N GLU A 1 27.07 -6.90 8.03
CA GLU A 1 25.66 -7.31 8.24
C GLU A 1 24.76 -6.36 7.47
N ARG A 2 23.72 -6.87 6.80
CA ARG A 2 22.76 -6.01 6.08
C ARG A 2 21.74 -5.47 7.07
N VAL A 3 21.33 -4.22 6.91
CA VAL A 3 20.39 -3.54 7.80
C VAL A 3 19.00 -3.56 7.14
N SER A 4 17.97 -4.09 7.78
CA SER A 4 16.60 -4.05 7.26
C SER A 4 16.01 -2.64 7.36
N PHE A 5 14.96 -2.34 6.60
CA PHE A 5 14.19 -1.09 6.78
C PHE A 5 13.75 -0.92 8.25
N GLU A 6 13.33 -1.98 8.92
CA GLU A 6 12.94 -1.91 10.34
C GLU A 6 14.11 -1.52 11.26
N GLN A 7 15.32 -2.01 10.98
CA GLN A 7 16.49 -1.63 11.75
C GLN A 7 16.87 -0.15 11.49
N ILE A 8 16.64 0.34 10.28
CA ILE A 8 16.80 1.76 9.92
C ILE A 8 15.74 2.62 10.62
N ASP A 9 14.47 2.21 10.56
CA ASP A 9 13.35 2.87 11.23
C ASP A 9 13.65 2.98 12.74
N ARG A 10 14.09 1.88 13.36
CA ARG A 10 14.52 1.87 14.77
C ARG A 10 15.71 2.81 15.05
N ALA A 11 16.69 2.88 14.15
CA ALA A 11 17.82 3.80 14.29
C ALA A 11 17.38 5.28 14.20
N PHE A 12 16.31 5.57 13.46
CA PHE A 12 15.67 6.88 13.40
C PHE A 12 14.60 7.09 14.49
N GLY A 13 14.44 6.16 15.43
CA GLY A 13 13.45 6.24 16.50
C GLY A 13 12.01 5.98 16.05
N VAL A 14 11.80 5.52 14.82
CA VAL A 14 10.50 5.11 14.30
C VAL A 14 10.22 3.69 14.79
N SER A 15 9.25 3.57 15.69
CA SER A 15 8.79 2.27 16.17
C SER A 15 7.62 1.77 15.33
N ARG A 16 7.43 0.44 15.22
CA ARG A 16 6.23 -0.13 14.57
C ARG A 16 4.92 0.38 15.19
N THR A 17 4.92 0.66 16.49
CA THR A 17 3.78 1.26 17.18
C THR A 17 3.49 2.67 16.64
N GLN A 18 4.55 3.45 16.39
CA GLN A 18 4.43 4.78 15.79
C GLN A 18 3.82 4.68 14.38
N GLU A 19 4.30 3.76 13.54
CA GLU A 19 3.76 3.56 12.18
C GLU A 19 2.26 3.20 12.19
N GLU A 20 1.80 2.34 13.11
CA GLU A 20 0.37 2.02 13.24
C GLU A 20 -0.46 3.25 13.61
N HIS A 21 0.05 4.08 14.50
CA HIS A 21 -0.60 5.31 14.89
C HIS A 21 -0.61 6.33 13.75
N ASP A 22 0.45 6.37 12.95
CA ASP A 22 0.57 7.26 11.79
C ASP A 22 -0.38 6.85 10.68
N CYS A 23 -0.45 5.54 10.38
CA CYS A 23 -1.47 4.96 9.52
C CYS A 23 -2.87 5.32 10.02
N TRP A 24 -3.16 5.13 11.32
CA TRP A 24 -4.47 5.41 11.88
C TRP A 24 -4.86 6.88 11.72
N ARG A 25 -3.94 7.80 12.01
CA ARG A 25 -4.15 9.24 11.85
C ARG A 25 -4.41 9.63 10.40
N ALA A 26 -3.79 8.93 9.45
CA ALA A 26 -3.92 9.22 8.04
C ALA A 26 -5.20 8.63 7.40
N THR A 27 -5.62 7.45 7.83
CA THR A 27 -6.76 6.74 7.22
C THR A 27 -8.10 7.06 7.88
N ASN A 28 -8.13 7.51 9.14
CA ASN A 28 -9.38 7.78 9.85
C ASN A 28 -9.81 9.26 9.72
N PRO A 29 -11.12 9.56 9.82
CA PRO A 29 -11.63 10.93 9.74
C PRO A 29 -11.00 11.88 10.76
N ILE A 30 -10.84 13.14 10.36
CA ILE A 30 -10.39 14.21 11.27
C ILE A 30 -11.38 14.30 12.44
N GLY A 31 -10.85 14.25 13.67
CA GLY A 31 -11.64 14.31 14.90
C GLY A 31 -12.13 12.96 15.42
N ALA A 32 -11.83 11.84 14.75
CA ALA A 32 -12.04 10.52 15.32
C ALA A 32 -11.20 10.34 16.61
N THR A 33 -11.76 9.63 17.59
CA THR A 33 -11.02 9.25 18.80
C THR A 33 -10.17 8.02 18.50
N ARG A 34 -8.86 8.14 18.69
CA ARG A 34 -7.93 7.02 18.52
C ARG A 34 -8.18 5.95 19.60
N PRO A 35 -8.25 4.66 19.24
CA PRO A 35 -8.31 3.60 20.24
C PRO A 35 -7.13 3.64 21.22
N GLU A 36 -7.35 3.14 22.44
CA GLU A 36 -6.37 3.20 23.52
C GLU A 36 -5.27 2.15 23.35
N THR A 37 -5.61 0.99 22.77
CA THR A 37 -4.68 -0.12 22.61
C THR A 37 -4.17 -0.25 21.16
N LEU A 38 -2.94 -0.76 21.02
CA LEU A 38 -2.35 -1.01 19.70
C LEU A 38 -3.13 -2.08 18.90
N ALA A 39 -3.74 -3.05 19.58
CA ALA A 39 -4.55 -4.08 18.93
C ALA A 39 -5.81 -3.48 18.28
N GLU A 40 -6.49 -2.56 18.98
CA GLU A 40 -7.66 -1.87 18.45
C GLU A 40 -7.30 -0.88 17.33
N VAL A 41 -6.16 -0.17 17.46
CA VAL A 41 -5.63 0.68 16.38
C VAL A 41 -5.42 -0.15 15.11
N ARG A 42 -4.81 -1.33 15.22
CA ARG A 42 -4.58 -2.24 14.09
C ARG A 42 -5.90 -2.73 13.47
N ALA A 43 -6.86 -3.13 14.29
CA ALA A 43 -8.17 -3.57 13.82
C ALA A 43 -8.92 -2.43 13.10
N SER A 44 -8.82 -1.21 13.62
CA SER A 44 -9.39 0.00 13.02
C SER A 44 -8.74 0.32 11.67
N ASN A 45 -7.41 0.27 11.57
CA ASN A 45 -6.68 0.44 10.31
C ASN A 45 -7.13 -0.60 9.28
N GLU A 46 -7.18 -1.88 9.66
CA GLU A 46 -7.62 -2.94 8.76
C GLU A 46 -9.04 -2.71 8.25
N ALA A 47 -9.99 -2.38 9.13
CA ALA A 47 -11.37 -2.13 8.76
C ALA A 47 -11.52 -0.92 7.83
N CYS A 48 -10.74 0.14 8.07
CA CYS A 48 -10.73 1.35 7.26
C CYS A 48 -10.19 1.07 5.86
N ILE A 49 -8.98 0.48 5.76
CA ILE A 49 -8.36 0.20 4.46
C ILE A 49 -9.21 -0.80 3.66
N ARG A 50 -9.75 -1.83 4.32
CA ARG A 50 -10.65 -2.80 3.68
C ARG A 50 -11.87 -2.11 3.06
N ARG A 51 -12.48 -1.16 3.77
CA ARG A 51 -13.61 -0.38 3.24
C ARG A 51 -13.17 0.46 2.04
N GLY A 52 -12.12 1.27 2.19
CA GLY A 52 -11.63 2.14 1.13
C GLY A 52 -11.29 1.39 -0.15
N VAL A 53 -10.59 0.26 -0.04
CA VAL A 53 -10.28 -0.57 -1.22
C VAL A 53 -11.53 -1.22 -1.81
N SER A 54 -12.48 -1.69 -0.98
CA SER A 54 -13.74 -2.25 -1.47
C SER A 54 -14.50 -1.22 -2.29
N ASP A 55 -14.61 0.00 -1.77
CA ASP A 55 -15.28 1.11 -2.44
C ASP A 55 -14.55 1.52 -3.72
N ALA A 56 -13.22 1.56 -3.71
CA ALA A 56 -12.43 1.86 -4.90
C ALA A 56 -12.58 0.78 -5.99
N LEU A 57 -12.57 -0.51 -5.63
CA LEU A 57 -12.80 -1.59 -6.59
C LEU A 57 -14.23 -1.61 -7.11
N ALA A 58 -15.23 -1.34 -6.27
CA ALA A 58 -16.62 -1.24 -6.71
C ALA A 58 -16.82 -0.11 -7.73
N ASN A 59 -16.18 1.04 -7.51
CA ASN A 59 -16.21 2.17 -8.44
C ASN A 59 -15.39 1.91 -9.72
N ALA A 60 -14.34 1.10 -9.64
CA ALA A 60 -13.50 0.71 -10.78
C ALA A 60 -13.96 -0.60 -11.45
N ALA A 61 -15.09 -1.17 -11.00
CA ALA A 61 -15.55 -2.47 -11.48
C ALA A 61 -15.92 -2.39 -12.95
N VAL A 62 -15.17 -3.13 -13.77
CA VAL A 62 -15.52 -3.34 -15.17
C VAL A 62 -16.65 -4.35 -15.24
N GLU A 63 -17.72 -4.04 -15.98
CA GLU A 63 -18.87 -4.92 -16.17
C GLU A 63 -18.44 -6.35 -16.52
N GLY A 64 -19.03 -7.33 -15.84
CA GLY A 64 -18.66 -8.74 -15.99
C GLY A 64 -17.46 -9.21 -15.16
N SER A 65 -16.83 -8.33 -14.37
CA SER A 65 -15.89 -8.73 -13.33
C SER A 65 -16.62 -9.10 -12.04
N ALA A 66 -16.41 -10.32 -11.56
CA ALA A 66 -16.94 -10.83 -10.30
C ALA A 66 -15.89 -11.77 -9.70
N PHE A 67 -15.05 -11.23 -8.83
CA PHE A 67 -13.92 -11.96 -8.28
C PHE A 67 -13.63 -11.58 -6.84
N THR A 68 -12.93 -12.48 -6.17
CA THR A 68 -12.18 -12.21 -4.95
C THR A 68 -10.71 -12.50 -5.22
N VAL A 69 -9.85 -11.88 -4.44
CA VAL A 69 -8.41 -12.16 -4.36
C VAL A 69 -8.19 -12.71 -2.96
N THR A 70 -7.29 -13.66 -2.80
CA THR A 70 -6.97 -14.20 -1.48
C THR A 70 -5.48 -14.45 -1.37
N LYS A 71 -4.91 -14.22 -0.18
CA LYS A 71 -3.54 -14.60 0.12
C LYS A 71 -3.50 -16.11 0.36
N ARG A 72 -2.66 -16.84 -0.38
CA ARG A 72 -2.44 -18.28 -0.21
C ARG A 72 -0.97 -18.63 -0.44
N PRO A 73 -0.51 -19.84 -0.07
CA PRO A 73 0.80 -20.31 -0.50
C PRO A 73 0.95 -20.24 -2.02
N SER A 74 2.08 -19.70 -2.48
CA SER A 74 2.37 -19.56 -3.91
C SER A 74 2.56 -20.91 -4.59
N SER A 75 2.18 -21.00 -5.85
CA SER A 75 2.56 -22.12 -6.72
C SER A 75 4.00 -22.03 -7.25
N VAL A 76 4.67 -20.88 -7.06
CA VAL A 76 6.08 -20.69 -7.40
C VAL A 76 6.93 -21.16 -6.24
N ALA A 77 7.87 -22.09 -6.52
CA ALA A 77 8.77 -22.63 -5.52
C ALA A 77 9.54 -21.51 -4.80
N SER A 78 9.62 -21.61 -3.47
CA SER A 78 10.32 -20.67 -2.58
C SER A 78 9.78 -19.22 -2.54
N ALA A 79 8.68 -18.90 -3.22
CA ALA A 79 8.11 -17.54 -3.22
C ALA A 79 7.27 -17.22 -1.97
N GLY A 80 7.07 -18.18 -1.07
CA GLY A 80 6.23 -17.99 0.12
C GLY A 80 4.73 -17.92 -0.24
N ASN A 81 4.12 -16.77 -0.02
CA ASN A 81 2.69 -16.54 -0.32
C ASN A 81 2.48 -15.78 -1.63
N GLY A 82 1.33 -15.96 -2.24
CA GLY A 82 0.88 -15.26 -3.44
C GLY A 82 -0.54 -14.70 -3.31
N ALA A 83 -0.91 -13.80 -4.22
CA ALA A 83 -2.26 -13.33 -4.44
C ALA A 83 -2.99 -14.21 -5.45
N HIS A 84 -4.11 -14.82 -5.05
CA HIS A 84 -4.90 -15.74 -5.87
C HIS A 84 -6.27 -15.18 -6.18
N VAL A 85 -6.59 -15.05 -7.46
CA VAL A 85 -7.92 -14.64 -7.93
C VAL A 85 -8.87 -15.85 -7.95
N HIS A 86 -10.07 -15.68 -7.39
CA HIS A 86 -11.19 -16.62 -7.50
C HIS A 86 -12.37 -15.91 -8.16
N GLY A 87 -12.89 -16.48 -9.23
CA GLY A 87 -13.95 -15.87 -10.03
C GLY A 87 -13.40 -15.31 -11.35
N ARG A 88 -14.05 -14.29 -11.89
CA ARG A 88 -13.76 -13.73 -13.21
C ARG A 88 -13.26 -12.29 -13.09
N VAL A 89 -12.07 -12.06 -13.63
CA VAL A 89 -11.50 -10.72 -13.84
C VAL A 89 -11.52 -10.42 -15.33
N VAL A 90 -12.11 -9.30 -15.73
CA VAL A 90 -12.01 -8.82 -17.11
C VAL A 90 -10.64 -8.17 -17.34
N ARG A 91 -10.05 -8.40 -18.51
CA ARG A 91 -8.75 -7.80 -18.88
C ARG A 91 -8.84 -6.27 -18.77
N GLY A 92 -7.87 -5.67 -18.10
CA GLY A 92 -7.85 -4.23 -17.82
C GLY A 92 -8.55 -3.83 -16.52
N GLY A 93 -9.23 -4.75 -15.84
CA GLY A 93 -9.79 -4.51 -14.51
C GLY A 93 -8.72 -4.39 -13.43
N ILE A 94 -8.98 -3.54 -12.43
CA ILE A 94 -8.14 -3.42 -11.23
C ILE A 94 -8.44 -4.61 -10.32
N VAL A 95 -7.39 -5.34 -9.92
CA VAL A 95 -7.54 -6.58 -9.14
C VAL A 95 -7.30 -6.35 -7.64
N THR A 96 -6.36 -5.48 -7.30
CA THR A 96 -5.99 -5.14 -5.92
C THR A 96 -5.12 -3.86 -5.93
N PHE A 97 -4.86 -3.29 -4.75
CA PHE A 97 -3.98 -2.13 -4.59
C PHE A 97 -2.69 -2.51 -3.86
N TYR A 98 -1.61 -1.79 -4.17
CA TYR A 98 -0.34 -1.91 -3.46
C TYR A 98 -0.32 -0.92 -2.28
N HIS A 99 -0.88 -1.34 -1.16
CA HIS A 99 -0.91 -0.52 0.06
C HIS A 99 0.43 -0.56 0.81
N GLY A 100 0.70 0.51 1.55
CA GLY A 100 1.87 0.65 2.42
C GLY A 100 2.20 2.14 2.65
N PRO A 101 3.05 2.46 3.63
CA PRO A 101 3.58 3.81 3.79
C PRO A 101 4.30 4.26 2.52
N VAL A 102 3.98 5.48 2.10
CA VAL A 102 4.60 6.15 0.96
C VAL A 102 5.67 7.12 1.47
N TYR A 103 6.93 6.86 1.10
CA TYR A 103 8.06 7.72 1.39
C TYR A 103 8.34 8.68 0.24
N THR A 104 8.64 9.93 0.58
CA THR A 104 9.07 10.95 -0.37
C THR A 104 10.42 10.60 -1.01
N PRO A 105 10.76 11.17 -2.18
CA PRO A 105 11.97 10.79 -2.93
C PRO A 105 13.28 10.78 -2.12
N ILE A 106 13.51 11.79 -1.27
CA ILE A 106 14.74 11.88 -0.48
C ILE A 106 14.77 10.79 0.59
N ILE A 107 13.70 10.68 1.37
CA ILE A 107 13.58 9.69 2.45
C ILE A 107 13.62 8.27 1.88
N GLY A 108 12.85 8.00 0.83
CA GLY A 108 12.81 6.71 0.15
C GLY A 108 14.17 6.28 -0.37
N ARG A 109 14.92 7.19 -1.04
CA ARG A 109 16.28 6.89 -1.52
C ARG A 109 17.27 6.63 -0.39
N LEU A 110 17.20 7.40 0.70
CA LEU A 110 18.04 7.16 1.87
C LEU A 110 17.74 5.79 2.49
N LYS A 111 16.47 5.43 2.65
CA LYS A 111 16.08 4.10 3.15
C LYS A 111 16.55 2.99 2.22
N LEU A 112 16.40 3.13 0.90
CA LEU A 112 16.90 2.17 -0.09
C LEU A 112 18.42 2.00 -0.05
N LEU A 113 19.17 3.11 0.06
CA LEU A 113 20.62 3.11 0.16
C LEU A 113 21.10 2.35 1.40
N LEU A 114 20.49 2.64 2.55
CA LEU A 114 20.87 2.07 3.84
C LEU A 114 20.44 0.60 3.97
N ALA A 115 19.37 0.19 3.32
CA ALA A 115 18.81 -1.15 3.48
C ALA A 115 19.64 -2.27 2.83
N GLY A 116 20.61 -1.94 1.96
CA GLY A 116 21.55 -2.87 1.34
C GLY A 116 20.94 -3.94 0.41
N SER A 117 19.64 -4.15 0.45
CA SER A 117 18.80 -4.91 -0.47
C SER A 117 17.37 -4.39 -0.30
N ALA A 118 16.71 -4.03 -1.40
CA ALA A 118 15.31 -3.62 -1.37
C ALA A 118 14.52 -4.68 -0.59
N SER A 119 13.73 -4.26 0.40
CA SER A 119 12.73 -5.15 0.98
C SER A 119 11.94 -5.78 -0.16
N GLU A 120 11.62 -7.07 -0.07
CA GLU A 120 10.91 -7.83 -1.11
C GLU A 120 9.55 -7.21 -1.47
N TYR A 121 9.08 -6.30 -0.63
CA TYR A 121 7.81 -5.59 -0.73
C TYR A 121 8.00 -4.09 -1.01
N VAL A 122 9.14 -3.66 -1.53
CA VAL A 122 9.34 -2.25 -1.90
C VAL A 122 9.00 -2.04 -3.36
N LEU A 123 8.09 -1.10 -3.61
CA LEU A 123 7.74 -0.61 -4.94
C LEU A 123 8.33 0.79 -5.13
N CYS A 124 9.18 0.96 -6.15
CA CYS A 124 9.71 2.27 -6.54
C CYS A 124 8.82 2.87 -7.65
N MET A 125 8.33 4.08 -7.42
CA MET A 125 7.54 4.85 -8.36
C MET A 125 8.45 5.65 -9.31
N HIS A 126 7.93 6.02 -10.48
CA HIS A 126 8.70 6.72 -11.53
C HIS A 126 9.21 8.10 -11.10
N ASP A 127 8.51 8.75 -10.17
CA ASP A 127 8.82 10.04 -9.56
C ASP A 127 9.72 9.89 -8.30
N SER A 128 10.31 8.70 -8.12
CA SER A 128 11.19 8.34 -6.99
C SER A 128 10.49 8.20 -5.64
N TYR A 129 9.16 8.28 -5.56
CA TYR A 129 8.47 7.85 -4.34
C TYR A 129 8.67 6.36 -4.12
N VAL A 130 8.71 5.96 -2.85
CA VAL A 130 8.93 4.56 -2.46
C VAL A 130 7.75 4.11 -1.62
N ILE A 131 7.09 3.05 -2.03
CA ILE A 131 6.02 2.41 -1.27
C ILE A 131 6.61 1.17 -0.61
N ASP A 132 6.49 1.08 0.70
CA ASP A 132 6.87 -0.12 1.43
C ASP A 132 5.63 -0.95 1.74
N GLY A 133 5.34 -1.91 0.88
CA GLY A 133 4.20 -2.82 1.03
C GLY A 133 4.44 -3.95 2.01
N ARG A 134 5.44 -3.82 2.91
CA ARG A 134 5.67 -4.81 3.94
C ARG A 134 4.36 -5.04 4.70
N PRO A 135 3.98 -6.31 4.94
CA PRO A 135 2.85 -6.61 5.79
C PRO A 135 3.15 -6.12 7.22
N THR A 136 2.73 -4.91 7.57
CA THR A 136 2.82 -4.33 8.93
C THR A 136 1.43 -4.14 9.54
N GLY A 137 1.28 -4.38 10.84
CA GLY A 137 0.01 -4.11 11.54
C GLY A 137 -1.16 -5.02 11.26
N GLY A 138 -2.37 -4.45 11.37
CA GLY A 138 -3.63 -5.10 10.96
C GLY A 138 -3.67 -5.44 9.46
N SER A 139 -2.76 -4.88 8.65
CA SER A 139 -2.55 -5.26 7.25
C SER A 139 -1.59 -6.44 7.08
N ALA A 140 -0.77 -6.75 8.11
CA ALA A 140 0.27 -7.78 8.04
C ALA A 140 -0.25 -9.21 7.82
N HIS A 141 -1.50 -9.43 8.21
CA HIS A 141 -2.10 -10.75 8.23
C HIS A 141 -3.29 -10.89 7.31
N GLY A 142 -3.67 -9.87 6.53
CA GLY A 142 -4.84 -9.92 5.65
C GLY A 142 -5.96 -10.74 6.29
N ALA A 143 -6.37 -10.41 7.53
CA ALA A 143 -6.81 -11.37 8.55
C ALA A 143 -8.16 -12.05 8.29
N GLY A 144 -8.67 -12.00 7.06
CA GLY A 144 -9.73 -12.88 6.55
C GLY A 144 -9.42 -13.55 5.21
N GLY A 145 -8.18 -13.49 4.72
CA GLY A 145 -7.82 -13.91 3.38
C GLY A 145 -8.50 -13.11 2.27
N THR A 146 -9.06 -11.93 2.56
CA THR A 146 -9.86 -11.14 1.60
C THR A 146 -9.03 -10.22 0.71
N SER A 147 -9.60 -9.88 -0.44
CA SER A 147 -8.97 -9.48 -1.69
C SER A 147 -8.21 -8.17 -1.76
N LEU A 148 -8.43 -7.34 -0.76
CA LEU A 148 -8.26 -5.91 -0.92
C LEU A 148 -6.84 -5.44 -0.55
N LEU A 149 -6.06 -6.30 0.12
CA LEU A 149 -4.71 -5.99 0.61
C LEU A 149 -3.64 -6.93 0.06
N CYS A 150 -3.88 -7.50 -1.12
CA CYS A 150 -3.03 -8.54 -1.68
C CYS A 150 -1.95 -8.02 -2.65
N GLY A 151 -1.87 -6.71 -2.92
CA GLY A 151 -0.95 -6.15 -3.90
C GLY A 151 0.52 -6.51 -3.67
N ALA A 152 0.97 -6.49 -2.41
CA ALA A 152 2.33 -6.87 -2.03
C ALA A 152 2.62 -8.38 -2.19
N PHE A 153 1.59 -9.22 -2.37
CA PHE A 153 1.72 -10.67 -2.58
C PHE A 153 1.59 -11.06 -4.06
N VAL A 154 1.55 -10.11 -5.00
CA VAL A 154 1.60 -10.43 -6.42
C VAL A 154 3.02 -10.87 -6.77
N ASN A 155 3.19 -12.17 -7.05
CA ASN A 155 4.49 -12.76 -7.33
C ASN A 155 5.01 -12.41 -8.73
N HIS A 156 6.34 -12.31 -8.84
CA HIS A 156 7.00 -12.31 -10.13
C HIS A 156 6.75 -13.66 -10.84
N PRO A 157 6.44 -13.69 -12.15
CA PRO A 157 6.24 -14.93 -12.87
C PRO A 157 7.54 -15.77 -12.88
N PRO A 158 7.46 -17.11 -12.87
CA PRO A 158 8.64 -17.95 -13.05
C PRO A 158 9.28 -17.71 -14.42
N ALA A 159 10.56 -18.04 -14.56
CA ALA A 159 11.29 -17.90 -15.82
C ALA A 159 10.53 -18.56 -16.98
N GLY A 160 10.33 -17.83 -18.08
CA GLY A 160 9.61 -18.29 -19.26
C GLY A 160 8.08 -18.14 -19.21
N ALA A 161 7.49 -17.85 -18.04
CA ALA A 161 6.07 -17.52 -17.94
C ALA A 161 5.82 -16.03 -18.20
N ARG A 162 4.65 -15.71 -18.77
CA ARG A 162 4.18 -14.32 -18.92
C ARG A 162 3.47 -13.86 -17.65
N PRO A 163 3.63 -12.60 -17.22
CA PRO A 163 2.82 -12.05 -16.15
C PRO A 163 1.35 -12.01 -16.56
N ASN A 164 0.46 -12.27 -15.60
CA ASN A 164 -1.01 -12.18 -15.76
C ASN A 164 -1.62 -10.98 -15.02
N ALA A 165 -0.78 -10.20 -14.31
CA ALA A 165 -1.10 -8.93 -13.68
C ALA A 165 0.08 -7.97 -13.88
N MET A 166 -0.18 -6.67 -13.82
CA MET A 166 0.83 -5.63 -13.92
C MET A 166 0.60 -4.59 -12.82
N PHE A 167 1.69 -4.05 -12.28
CA PHE A 167 1.62 -2.85 -11.46
C PHE A 167 1.43 -1.64 -12.37
N TYR A 168 0.43 -0.83 -12.07
CA TYR A 168 0.17 0.43 -12.76
C TYR A 168 0.30 1.57 -11.75
N PRO A 169 1.50 2.17 -11.58
CA PRO A 169 1.68 3.30 -10.68
C PRO A 169 0.92 4.51 -11.22
N CYS A 170 -0.05 5.01 -10.46
CA CYS A 170 -0.85 6.18 -10.83
C CYS A 170 -0.60 7.30 -9.82
N VAL A 171 -0.27 8.49 -10.33
CA VAL A 171 -0.29 9.73 -9.55
C VAL A 171 -1.59 10.44 -9.89
N CYS A 172 -2.46 10.60 -8.91
CA CYS A 172 -3.74 11.25 -9.09
C CYS A 172 -3.68 12.67 -8.52
N ASP A 173 -4.07 13.67 -9.33
CA ASP A 173 -4.39 14.99 -8.79
C ASP A 173 -5.70 14.89 -8.00
N LEU A 174 -5.61 14.93 -6.67
CA LEU A 174 -6.78 14.81 -5.80
C LEU A 174 -7.78 15.94 -6.03
N ALA A 175 -7.35 17.11 -6.52
CA ALA A 175 -8.25 18.21 -6.85
C ALA A 175 -9.11 17.92 -8.09
N SER A 176 -8.65 17.01 -8.96
CA SER A 176 -9.35 16.61 -10.18
C SER A 176 -10.33 15.44 -9.98
N LEU A 177 -10.31 14.80 -8.81
CA LEU A 177 -11.12 13.63 -8.51
C LEU A 177 -12.43 13.99 -7.78
N PRO A 178 -13.52 13.24 -8.00
CA PRO A 178 -14.72 13.36 -7.19
C PRO A 178 -14.41 13.13 -5.71
N ALA A 179 -15.05 13.91 -4.82
CA ALA A 179 -14.81 13.83 -3.37
C ALA A 179 -14.92 12.40 -2.78
N PRO A 180 -15.89 11.55 -3.20
CA PRO A 180 -15.94 10.15 -2.73
C PRO A 180 -14.71 9.32 -3.12
N SER A 181 -14.15 9.55 -4.32
CA SER A 181 -12.94 8.87 -4.78
C SER A 181 -11.70 9.35 -4.03
N VAL A 182 -11.62 10.66 -3.72
CA VAL A 182 -10.54 11.21 -2.88
C VAL A 182 -10.58 10.60 -1.48
N GLU A 183 -11.77 10.49 -0.89
CA GLU A 183 -11.93 9.90 0.44
C GLU A 183 -11.56 8.40 0.44
N ALA A 184 -12.00 7.64 -0.56
CA ALA A 184 -11.59 6.25 -0.72
C ALA A 184 -10.06 6.10 -0.86
N LEU A 185 -9.40 6.95 -1.67
CA LEU A 185 -7.95 6.89 -1.86
C LEU A 185 -7.16 7.23 -0.58
N ARG A 186 -7.64 8.19 0.22
CA ARG A 186 -7.03 8.53 1.52
C ARG A 186 -7.05 7.37 2.51
N GLN A 187 -8.00 6.46 2.37
CA GLN A 187 -8.09 5.24 3.18
C GLN A 187 -7.17 4.11 2.67
N ILE A 188 -6.61 4.24 1.46
CA ILE A 188 -5.79 3.20 0.80
C ILE A 188 -4.30 3.51 0.88
N SER A 189 -3.91 4.78 0.74
CA SER A 189 -2.52 5.22 0.74
C SER A 189 -2.29 6.34 1.75
N TRP A 190 -1.27 6.21 2.58
CA TRP A 190 -0.82 7.29 3.46
C TRP A 190 0.64 7.63 3.21
N TYR A 191 0.95 8.91 3.38
CA TYR A 191 2.31 9.42 3.27
C TYR A 191 2.92 9.46 4.67
N ASP A 192 4.07 8.81 4.84
CA ASP A 192 4.86 8.88 6.08
C ASP A 192 5.44 10.29 6.30
N THR A 193 5.66 11.00 5.20
CA THR A 193 6.00 12.42 5.20
C THR A 193 5.06 13.13 4.24
N PRO A 194 4.37 14.21 4.63
CA PRO A 194 3.52 14.97 3.72
C PRO A 194 4.26 15.25 2.40
N PRO A 195 3.61 15.05 1.24
CA PRO A 195 4.25 15.34 -0.03
C PRO A 195 4.71 16.80 -0.03
N LEU A 196 5.89 17.06 -0.62
CA LEU A 196 6.41 18.41 -0.74
C LEU A 196 5.44 19.21 -1.63
N VAL A 197 4.63 20.05 -1.01
CA VAL A 197 3.73 20.95 -1.74
C VAL A 197 4.56 22.17 -2.15
N SER A 198 4.99 22.19 -3.41
CA SER A 198 5.47 23.42 -4.03
C SER A 198 4.28 24.36 -4.19
N THR A 199 4.06 25.24 -3.23
CA THR A 199 3.21 26.41 -3.46
C THR A 199 3.88 27.19 -4.60
N GLY A 200 3.33 27.15 -5.81
CA GLY A 200 3.94 27.69 -7.03
C GLY A 200 4.12 29.21 -7.05
N LYS A 201 4.56 29.84 -5.97
CA LYS A 201 5.09 31.20 -5.97
C LYS A 201 6.39 31.16 -6.77
N GLN A 202 6.26 31.38 -8.07
CA GLN A 202 7.38 31.83 -8.88
C GLN A 202 7.90 33.11 -8.23
N HIS A 203 9.05 33.01 -7.55
CA HIS A 203 9.85 34.18 -7.27
C HIS A 203 10.47 34.57 -8.61
N THR A 204 9.85 35.55 -9.29
CA THR A 204 10.50 36.26 -10.39
C THR A 204 11.75 36.89 -9.81
N VAL A 205 12.92 36.42 -10.24
CA VAL A 205 14.22 37.07 -9.97
C VAL A 205 14.36 38.23 -10.93
#